data_AF-A0A926TCT2-F1
#
_entry.id   AF-A0A926TCT2-F1
#
_cell.length_a   1.000
_cell.length_b   1.000
_cell.length_c   1.000
_cell.angle_alpha   90.00
_cell.angle_beta   90.00
_cell.angle_gamma   90.00
#
_symmetry.space_group_name_H-M   'P 1'
#
loop_
_entity.id
_entity.type
_entity.pdbx_description
1 polymer ?
#
loop_
_entity_poly.entity_id
_entity_poly.type
_entity_poly.pdbx_seq_one_letter_code
_entity_poly.pdbx_strand_id
1 'polypeptide(L)'
;HPEVPCLLAVTCLHEVYPSSVEDHPDYPPSFADVERSFAGLQQAFAGLYDRAVLIDFTLEEDGYNPVFYGLEAFVDALADLLPDAEARAIHQLLDDGAGEQIGNLYRDAGRRYIVPFAVMAATVAAVPLPFATMPVLTALQVSMVGLLGQLYGQILTPSQAGGLVSAIAGGFLAQAIGRELIKFIPGFGSVIAASWAAAYTWALGETACVYFGDLMGGKKPDPKRIQATMRESFEAAKDRFRESKS
;
A
#
# COMPACT_ATOMS: atom_id res chain seq x y z
N HIS A 1 -25.61 -5.07 4.36
CA HIS A 1 -24.22 -4.89 4.81
C HIS A 1 -23.70 -3.65 4.11
N PRO A 2 -23.25 -2.58 4.80
CA PRO A 2 -22.70 -1.45 4.06
C PRO A 2 -21.44 -1.97 3.35
N GLU A 3 -21.47 -1.93 2.03
CA GLU A 3 -20.55 -2.61 1.12
C GLU A 3 -19.13 -2.08 1.34
N VAL A 4 -18.17 -2.98 1.55
CA VAL A 4 -16.75 -2.60 1.60
C VAL A 4 -16.39 -2.07 0.21
N PRO A 5 -15.91 -0.83 0.07
CA PRO A 5 -15.59 -0.28 -1.22
C PRO A 5 -14.46 -1.08 -1.88
N CYS A 6 -14.64 -1.41 -3.15
CA CYS A 6 -13.77 -2.29 -3.93
C CYS A 6 -13.13 -1.54 -5.09
N LEU A 7 -11.80 -1.58 -5.17
CA LEU A 7 -11.02 -1.05 -6.29
C LEU A 7 -10.55 -2.19 -7.20
N LEU A 8 -10.91 -2.16 -8.47
CA LEU A 8 -10.34 -3.02 -9.50
C LEU A 8 -9.04 -2.39 -10.04
N ALA A 9 -7.89 -2.91 -9.62
CA ALA A 9 -6.60 -2.51 -10.17
C ALA A 9 -6.18 -3.46 -11.30
N VAL A 10 -6.00 -2.94 -12.51
CA VAL A 10 -5.56 -3.70 -13.68
C VAL A 10 -4.07 -3.41 -13.91
N THR A 11 -3.26 -4.46 -13.88
CA THR A 11 -1.79 -4.42 -13.96
C THR A 11 -1.27 -4.93 -15.31
N CYS A 12 0.06 -4.86 -15.53
CA CYS A 12 0.76 -5.45 -16.69
C CYS A 12 0.29 -4.86 -18.04
N LEU A 13 0.07 -3.55 -18.08
CA LEU A 13 -0.43 -2.85 -19.27
C LEU A 13 0.57 -2.95 -20.43
N HIS A 14 1.86 -2.92 -20.12
CA HIS A 14 2.96 -3.01 -21.07
C HIS A 14 2.95 -4.31 -21.88
N GLU A 15 2.38 -5.40 -21.35
CA GLU A 15 2.27 -6.67 -22.08
C GLU A 15 1.33 -6.58 -23.29
N VAL A 16 0.42 -5.59 -23.32
CA VAL A 16 -0.54 -5.38 -24.41
C VAL A 16 -0.29 -4.10 -25.20
N TYR A 17 0.86 -3.46 -25.02
CA TYR A 17 1.25 -2.33 -25.85
C TYR A 17 1.61 -2.78 -27.27
N PRO A 18 1.39 -1.92 -28.29
CA PRO A 18 1.91 -2.18 -29.63
C PRO A 18 3.42 -2.39 -29.58
N SER A 19 3.95 -3.32 -30.37
CA SER A 19 5.38 -3.66 -30.38
C SER A 19 6.34 -2.51 -30.75
N SER A 20 5.80 -1.39 -31.23
CA SER A 20 6.54 -0.16 -31.53
C SER A 20 6.71 0.77 -30.33
N VAL A 21 6.07 0.47 -29.20
CA VAL A 21 6.12 1.26 -27.97
C VAL A 21 7.26 0.71 -27.12
N GLU A 22 8.26 1.56 -26.87
CA GLU A 22 9.46 1.20 -26.10
C GLU A 22 9.41 1.69 -24.65
N ASP A 23 8.46 2.57 -24.32
CA ASP A 23 8.32 3.18 -22.99
C ASP A 23 6.84 3.46 -22.64
N HIS A 24 6.53 3.72 -21.37
CA HIS A 24 5.17 4.08 -20.96
C HIS A 24 4.75 5.40 -21.61
N PRO A 25 3.53 5.47 -22.19
CA PRO A 25 3.01 6.73 -22.71
C PRO A 25 2.55 7.64 -21.56
N ASP A 26 2.12 8.86 -21.87
CA ASP A 26 1.43 9.71 -20.90
C ASP A 26 0.22 8.97 -20.30
N TYR A 27 -0.01 9.16 -18.99
CA TYR A 27 -1.13 8.54 -18.29
C TYR A 27 -2.44 9.30 -18.52
N PRO A 28 -3.58 8.61 -18.78
CA PRO A 28 -3.71 7.17 -19.01
C PRO A 28 -3.31 6.76 -20.44
N PRO A 29 -2.88 5.50 -20.65
CA PRO A 29 -2.50 5.01 -21.97
C PRO A 29 -3.74 4.91 -22.88
N SER A 30 -3.63 5.41 -24.13
CA SER A 30 -4.75 5.47 -25.09
C SER A 30 -4.64 4.46 -26.24
N PHE A 31 -4.11 3.26 -25.95
CA PHE A 31 -3.96 2.20 -26.96
C PHE A 31 -5.23 1.35 -27.06
N ALA A 32 -5.68 1.07 -28.29
CA ALA A 32 -6.93 0.34 -28.53
C ALA A 32 -6.98 -1.04 -27.86
N ASP A 33 -5.85 -1.74 -27.75
CA ASP A 33 -5.78 -3.06 -27.11
C ASP A 33 -5.82 -2.97 -25.58
N VAL A 34 -5.23 -1.91 -24.99
CA VAL A 34 -5.36 -1.60 -23.56
C VAL A 34 -6.81 -1.25 -23.23
N GLU A 35 -7.42 -0.34 -23.99
CA GLU A 35 -8.81 0.09 -23.78
C GLU A 35 -9.79 -1.09 -23.90
N ARG A 36 -9.61 -1.94 -24.91
CA ARG A 36 -10.44 -3.14 -25.12
C ARG A 36 -10.31 -4.12 -23.95
N SER A 37 -9.08 -4.38 -23.51
CA SER A 37 -8.81 -5.30 -22.39
C SER A 37 -9.37 -4.76 -21.08
N PHE A 38 -9.20 -3.46 -20.83
CA PHE A 38 -9.74 -2.79 -19.65
C PHE A 38 -11.27 -2.81 -19.62
N ALA A 39 -11.93 -2.50 -20.73
CA ALA A 39 -13.38 -2.59 -20.85
C ALA A 39 -13.89 -4.04 -20.64
N GLY A 40 -13.17 -5.02 -21.17
CA GLY A 40 -13.49 -6.44 -20.96
C GLY A 40 -13.40 -6.86 -19.49
N LEU A 41 -12.37 -6.42 -18.77
CA LEU A 41 -12.23 -6.66 -17.33
C LEU A 41 -13.31 -5.94 -16.52
N GLN A 42 -13.58 -4.67 -16.83
CA GLN A 42 -14.67 -3.91 -16.20
C GLN A 42 -16.02 -4.62 -16.39
N GLN A 43 -16.30 -5.16 -17.57
CA GLN A 43 -17.52 -5.93 -17.82
C GLN A 43 -17.53 -7.25 -17.04
N ALA A 44 -16.41 -7.97 -17.01
CA ALA A 44 -16.30 -9.26 -16.32
C ALA A 44 -16.47 -9.15 -14.79
N PHE A 45 -16.03 -8.04 -14.21
CA PHE A 45 -16.14 -7.76 -12.78
C PHE A 45 -17.29 -6.78 -12.45
N ALA A 46 -18.21 -6.55 -13.38
CA ALA A 46 -19.32 -5.62 -13.18
C ALA A 46 -20.12 -5.97 -11.91
N GLY A 47 -20.32 -4.97 -11.05
CA GLY A 47 -21.01 -5.14 -9.76
C GLY A 47 -20.15 -5.71 -8.63
N LEU A 48 -18.85 -5.96 -8.87
CA LEU A 48 -17.89 -6.39 -7.84
C LEU A 48 -16.88 -5.30 -7.45
N TYR A 49 -16.92 -4.15 -8.12
CA TYR A 49 -16.05 -3.00 -7.85
C TYR A 49 -16.81 -1.68 -7.94
N ASP A 50 -16.29 -0.66 -7.27
CA ASP A 50 -16.81 0.70 -7.22
C ASP A 50 -16.00 1.67 -8.10
N ARG A 51 -14.69 1.41 -8.22
CA ARG A 51 -13.76 2.11 -9.12
C ARG A 51 -12.83 1.11 -9.78
N ALA A 52 -12.32 1.48 -10.95
CA ALA A 52 -11.31 0.71 -11.66
C ALA A 52 -10.17 1.64 -12.07
N VAL A 53 -8.94 1.16 -12.01
CA VAL A 53 -7.75 1.94 -12.31
C VAL A 53 -6.73 1.10 -13.06
N LEU A 54 -6.05 1.75 -14.01
CA LEU A 54 -4.92 1.20 -14.75
C LEU A 54 -3.64 1.52 -13.97
N ILE A 55 -2.86 0.50 -13.67
CA ILE A 55 -1.53 0.63 -13.08
C ILE A 55 -0.55 -0.28 -13.80
N ASP A 56 0.74 0.04 -13.75
CA ASP A 56 1.77 -0.89 -14.19
C ASP A 56 2.97 -0.86 -13.26
N PHE A 57 3.45 -2.05 -12.93
CA PHE A 57 4.62 -2.26 -12.10
C PHE A 57 5.65 -2.98 -12.95
N THR A 58 6.40 -2.21 -13.70
CA THR A 58 7.52 -2.70 -14.51
C THR A 58 8.77 -2.78 -13.65
N LEU A 59 9.81 -3.40 -14.16
CA LEU A 59 11.15 -3.38 -13.59
C LEU A 59 12.04 -2.38 -14.33
N GLU A 60 13.11 -1.91 -13.69
CA GLU A 60 14.11 -1.07 -14.36
C GLU A 60 14.72 -1.77 -15.60
N GLU A 61 14.85 -3.10 -15.56
CA GLU A 61 15.35 -3.91 -16.68
C GLU A 61 14.36 -4.06 -17.84
N ASP A 62 13.07 -3.81 -17.60
CA ASP A 62 12.04 -3.85 -18.66
C ASP A 62 12.11 -2.60 -19.55
N GLY A 63 12.86 -1.56 -19.14
CA GLY A 63 13.09 -0.34 -19.92
C GLY A 63 11.97 0.70 -19.84
N TYR A 64 10.93 0.45 -19.06
CA TYR A 64 9.78 1.34 -18.91
C TYR A 64 9.93 2.35 -17.78
N ASN A 65 9.51 3.59 -18.03
CA ASN A 65 9.58 4.74 -17.15
C ASN A 65 8.24 5.51 -17.17
N PRO A 66 7.61 5.77 -16.01
CA PRO A 66 8.03 5.37 -14.67
C PRO A 66 7.77 3.87 -14.41
N VAL A 67 8.63 3.26 -13.58
CA VAL A 67 8.48 1.91 -13.04
C VAL A 67 7.13 1.72 -12.30
N PHE A 68 6.53 2.82 -11.83
CA PHE A 68 5.25 2.90 -11.12
C PHE A 68 4.20 3.67 -11.91
N TYR A 69 3.87 3.16 -13.09
CA TYR A 69 2.92 3.80 -13.97
C TYR A 69 1.50 3.77 -13.38
N GLY A 70 0.83 4.93 -13.36
CA GLY A 70 -0.53 5.06 -12.81
C GLY A 70 -0.63 5.05 -11.28
N LEU A 71 0.48 5.09 -10.54
CA LEU A 71 0.46 5.08 -9.06
C LEU A 71 -0.36 6.22 -8.46
N GLU A 72 -0.25 7.43 -9.00
CA GLU A 72 -1.04 8.59 -8.53
C GLU A 72 -2.53 8.34 -8.70
N ALA A 73 -2.96 7.89 -9.88
CA ALA A 73 -4.36 7.54 -10.13
C ALA A 73 -4.86 6.40 -9.24
N PHE A 74 -4.00 5.45 -8.88
CA PHE A 74 -4.35 4.38 -7.93
C PHE A 74 -4.54 4.92 -6.51
N VAL A 75 -3.66 5.81 -6.07
CA VAL A 75 -3.76 6.49 -4.78
C VAL A 75 -5.03 7.34 -4.73
N ASP A 76 -5.32 8.10 -5.79
CA ASP A 76 -6.52 8.91 -5.90
C ASP A 76 -7.78 8.05 -5.94
N ALA A 77 -7.79 6.94 -6.68
CA ALA A 77 -8.92 6.03 -6.71
C ALA A 77 -9.16 5.36 -5.35
N LEU A 78 -8.11 5.04 -4.60
CA LEU A 78 -8.25 4.60 -3.21
C LEU A 78 -8.79 5.72 -2.32
N ALA A 79 -8.37 6.97 -2.54
CA ALA A 79 -8.84 8.14 -1.80
C ALA A 79 -10.31 8.49 -2.07
N ASP A 80 -10.78 8.30 -3.30
CA ASP A 80 -12.17 8.53 -3.70
C ASP A 80 -13.12 7.46 -3.15
N LEU A 81 -12.61 6.25 -2.93
CA LEU A 81 -13.37 5.13 -2.34
C LEU A 81 -13.50 5.25 -0.83
N LEU A 82 -12.88 6.26 -0.23
CA LEU A 82 -12.96 6.47 1.20
C LEU A 82 -14.37 6.91 1.59
N PRO A 83 -14.92 6.37 2.68
CA PRO A 83 -16.08 6.97 3.29
C PRO A 83 -15.66 8.34 3.84
N ASP A 84 -15.87 9.40 3.05
CA ASP A 84 -15.70 10.78 3.52
C ASP A 84 -16.45 11.04 4.84
N ALA A 85 -17.52 10.29 5.07
CA ALA A 85 -18.33 10.34 6.27
C ALA A 85 -17.58 9.87 7.52
N GLU A 86 -16.67 8.90 7.40
CA GLU A 86 -15.87 8.42 8.54
C GLU A 86 -14.83 9.47 8.92
N ALA A 87 -14.01 9.97 7.98
CA ALA A 87 -13.05 11.03 8.27
C ALA A 87 -13.73 12.29 8.86
N ARG A 88 -14.87 12.72 8.31
CA ARG A 88 -15.63 13.88 8.80
C ARG A 88 -16.26 13.67 10.18
N ALA A 89 -16.89 12.52 10.42
CA ALA A 89 -17.47 12.21 11.73
C ALA A 89 -16.39 12.10 12.81
N ILE A 90 -15.22 11.56 12.46
CA ILE A 90 -14.12 11.43 13.40
C ILE A 90 -13.46 12.80 13.68
N HIS A 91 -13.35 13.69 12.68
CA HIS A 91 -12.89 15.07 12.90
C HIS A 91 -13.80 15.86 13.84
N GLN A 92 -15.13 15.66 13.77
CA GLN A 92 -16.08 16.32 14.68
C GLN A 92 -15.96 15.83 16.13
N LEU A 93 -15.58 14.56 16.35
CA LEU A 93 -15.38 14.01 17.70
C LEU A 93 -14.09 14.53 18.36
N LEU A 94 -13.11 15.02 17.58
CA LEU A 94 -11.87 15.60 18.11
C LEU A 94 -12.10 16.91 18.87
N ASP A 95 -13.11 17.69 18.49
CA ASP A 95 -13.47 18.93 19.20
C ASP A 95 -13.99 18.66 20.63
N ASP A 96 -14.43 17.43 20.93
CA ASP A 96 -15.00 17.03 22.22
C ASP A 96 -13.95 16.47 23.23
N GLY A 97 -12.66 16.43 22.88
CA GLY A 97 -11.57 16.14 23.84
C GLY A 97 -11.32 14.68 24.21
N ALA A 98 -11.91 13.70 23.50
CA ALA A 98 -11.79 12.27 23.78
C ALA A 98 -10.58 11.58 23.08
N GLY A 99 -9.37 12.10 23.25
CA GLY A 99 -8.19 11.75 22.43
C GLY A 99 -7.76 10.27 22.35
N GLU A 100 -8.02 9.43 23.37
CA GLU A 100 -7.62 8.00 23.34
C GLU A 100 -8.64 7.08 22.63
N GLN A 101 -9.94 7.32 22.82
CA GLN A 101 -10.98 6.52 22.14
C GLN A 101 -11.03 6.85 20.64
N ILE A 102 -10.69 8.08 20.28
CA ILE A 102 -10.62 8.55 18.88
C ILE A 102 -9.40 7.98 18.16
N GLY A 103 -8.26 7.81 18.84
CA GLY A 103 -7.06 7.20 18.26
C GLY A 103 -7.28 5.76 17.78
N ASN A 104 -8.06 4.96 18.52
CA ASN A 104 -8.42 3.61 18.10
C ASN A 104 -9.37 3.59 16.89
N LEU A 105 -10.28 4.56 16.80
CA LEU A 105 -11.22 4.67 15.68
C LEU A 105 -10.50 5.02 14.37
N TYR A 106 -9.57 5.98 14.40
CA TYR A 106 -8.72 6.27 13.24
C TYR A 106 -7.81 5.09 12.89
N ARG A 107 -7.32 4.34 13.88
CA ARG A 107 -6.51 3.14 13.64
C ARG A 107 -7.34 2.05 12.94
N ASP A 108 -8.59 1.85 13.35
CA ASP A 108 -9.49 0.89 12.73
C ASP A 108 -9.92 1.31 11.32
N ALA A 109 -10.16 2.61 11.08
CA ALA A 109 -10.33 3.15 9.74
C ALA A 109 -9.06 2.95 8.90
N GLY A 110 -7.90 3.32 9.45
CA GLY A 110 -6.57 3.19 8.84
C GLY A 110 -6.25 1.77 8.39
N ARG A 111 -6.67 0.75 9.15
CA ARG A 111 -6.52 -0.66 8.74
C ARG A 111 -7.17 -0.98 7.39
N ARG A 112 -8.28 -0.33 7.03
CA ARG A 112 -8.92 -0.52 5.73
C ARG A 112 -8.04 -0.01 4.57
N TYR A 113 -7.19 0.98 4.83
CA TYR A 113 -6.17 1.46 3.90
C TYR A 113 -4.99 0.51 3.85
N ILE A 114 -4.58 -0.05 5.00
CA ILE A 114 -3.38 -0.88 5.10
C ILE A 114 -3.54 -2.23 4.39
N VAL A 115 -4.73 -2.85 4.46
CA VAL A 115 -5.01 -4.17 3.84
C VAL A 115 -4.60 -4.23 2.35
N PRO A 116 -5.10 -3.36 1.45
CA PRO A 116 -4.79 -3.46 0.03
C PRO A 116 -3.28 -3.31 -0.25
N PHE A 117 -2.59 -2.40 0.45
CA PHE A 117 -1.13 -2.27 0.31
C PHE A 117 -0.39 -3.50 0.81
N ALA A 118 -0.82 -4.12 1.90
CA ALA A 118 -0.23 -5.38 2.36
C ALA A 118 -0.44 -6.52 1.36
N VAL A 119 -1.61 -6.61 0.73
CA VAL A 119 -1.89 -7.61 -0.33
C VAL A 119 -1.03 -7.36 -1.57
N MET A 120 -0.96 -6.13 -2.06
CA MET A 120 -0.11 -5.79 -3.21
C MET A 120 1.36 -6.06 -2.92
N ALA A 121 1.84 -5.71 -1.72
CA ALA A 121 3.20 -6.02 -1.30
C ALA A 121 3.47 -7.53 -1.28
N ALA A 122 2.49 -8.33 -0.85
CA ALA A 122 2.58 -9.80 -0.90
C ALA A 122 2.72 -10.30 -2.35
N THR A 123 1.88 -9.77 -3.25
CA THR A 123 1.88 -10.13 -4.67
C THR A 123 3.22 -9.79 -5.33
N VAL A 124 3.70 -8.56 -5.14
CA VAL A 124 4.99 -8.09 -5.65
C VAL A 124 6.14 -8.96 -5.12
N ALA A 125 6.14 -9.28 -3.82
CA ALA A 125 7.19 -10.10 -3.22
C ALA A 125 7.11 -11.60 -3.57
N ALA A 126 5.98 -12.09 -4.09
CA ALA A 126 5.85 -13.46 -4.57
C ALA A 126 6.58 -13.67 -5.91
N VAL A 127 6.78 -12.60 -6.68
CA VAL A 127 7.49 -12.63 -7.96
C VAL A 127 9.00 -12.83 -7.73
N PRO A 128 9.63 -13.86 -8.33
CA PRO A 128 11.02 -14.23 -8.05
C PRO A 128 12.04 -13.35 -8.80
N LEU A 129 11.96 -12.02 -8.66
CA LEU A 129 12.84 -11.06 -9.34
C LEU A 129 13.73 -10.33 -8.32
N PRO A 130 15.07 -10.46 -8.34
CA PRO A 130 15.96 -9.89 -7.33
C PRO A 130 16.04 -8.37 -7.45
N PHE A 131 15.90 -7.65 -6.33
CA PHE A 131 16.04 -6.18 -6.20
C PHE A 131 15.03 -5.34 -6.98
N ALA A 132 14.50 -5.83 -8.08
CA ALA A 132 13.53 -5.15 -8.92
C ALA A 132 12.19 -4.94 -8.21
N THR A 133 11.87 -5.80 -7.23
CA THR A 133 10.67 -5.65 -6.38
C THR A 133 10.81 -4.56 -5.31
N MET A 134 12.04 -4.14 -4.95
CA MET A 134 12.25 -3.23 -3.82
C MET A 134 11.79 -1.79 -4.09
N PRO A 135 12.05 -1.19 -5.27
CA PRO A 135 11.46 0.09 -5.64
C PRO A 135 9.92 0.04 -5.57
N VAL A 136 9.30 -1.06 -6.02
CA VAL A 136 7.85 -1.24 -6.00
C VAL A 136 7.28 -1.27 -4.59
N LEU A 137 7.89 -2.09 -3.74
CA LEU A 137 7.49 -2.17 -2.33
C LEU A 137 7.66 -0.83 -1.63
N THR A 138 8.73 -0.10 -1.93
CA THR A 138 8.99 1.23 -1.36
C THR A 138 7.93 2.23 -1.81
N ALA A 139 7.62 2.28 -3.11
CA ALA A 139 6.60 3.17 -3.65
C ALA A 139 5.22 2.90 -3.02
N LEU A 140 4.82 1.62 -2.93
CA LEU A 140 3.59 1.20 -2.24
C LEU A 140 3.54 1.70 -0.79
N GLN A 141 4.65 1.54 -0.05
CA GLN A 141 4.73 1.96 1.35
C GLN A 141 4.67 3.48 1.52
N VAL A 142 5.33 4.24 0.64
CA VAL A 142 5.29 5.71 0.64
C VAL A 142 3.88 6.21 0.34
N SER A 143 3.21 5.66 -0.67
CA SER A 143 1.84 5.99 -1.01
C SER A 143 0.87 5.67 0.13
N MET A 144 1.00 4.51 0.76
CA MET A 144 0.20 4.13 1.93
C MET A 144 0.35 5.14 3.07
N VAL A 145 1.59 5.53 3.39
CA VAL A 145 1.87 6.51 4.45
C VAL A 145 1.31 7.89 4.09
N GLY A 146 1.35 8.29 2.82
CA GLY A 146 0.71 9.52 2.34
C GLY A 146 -0.80 9.52 2.57
N LEU A 147 -1.50 8.45 2.18
CA LEU A 147 -2.94 8.29 2.39
C LEU A 147 -3.32 8.25 3.87
N LEU A 148 -2.56 7.52 4.68
CA LEU A 148 -2.75 7.52 6.14
C LEU A 148 -2.51 8.91 6.73
N GLY A 149 -1.54 9.68 6.23
CA GLY A 149 -1.35 11.08 6.61
C GLY A 149 -2.62 11.89 6.36
N GLN A 150 -3.18 11.80 5.15
CA GLN A 150 -4.40 12.53 4.76
C GLN A 150 -5.61 12.15 5.63
N LEU A 151 -5.78 10.86 5.94
CA LEU A 151 -6.81 10.37 6.88
C LEU A 151 -6.71 11.08 8.24
N TYR A 152 -5.50 11.37 8.69
CA TYR A 152 -5.24 12.07 9.95
C TYR A 152 -5.11 13.60 9.79
N GLY A 153 -5.52 14.16 8.65
CA GLY A 153 -5.46 15.59 8.36
C GLY A 153 -4.05 16.13 8.09
N GLN A 154 -3.08 15.27 7.78
CA GLN A 154 -1.71 15.63 7.44
C GLN A 154 -1.50 15.54 5.93
N ILE A 155 -1.18 16.66 5.28
CA ILE A 155 -0.80 16.65 3.86
C ILE A 155 0.71 16.47 3.77
N LEU A 156 1.14 15.35 3.20
CA LEU A 156 2.55 15.00 3.05
C LEU A 156 2.97 15.06 1.58
N THR A 157 4.13 15.62 1.31
CA THR A 157 4.81 15.42 0.02
C THR A 157 5.33 13.97 -0.07
N PRO A 158 5.57 13.44 -1.29
CA PRO A 158 6.19 12.12 -1.45
C PRO A 158 7.52 11.99 -0.70
N SER A 159 8.32 13.07 -0.66
CA SER A 159 9.59 13.10 0.09
C SER A 159 9.40 13.06 1.61
N GLN A 160 8.36 13.71 2.14
CA GLN A 160 8.03 13.65 3.57
C GLN A 160 7.52 12.26 3.96
N ALA A 161 6.63 11.68 3.15
CA ALA A 161 6.15 10.32 3.34
C ALA A 161 7.31 9.31 3.27
N GLY A 162 8.22 9.44 2.30
CA GLY A 162 9.44 8.63 2.20
C GLY A 162 10.40 8.78 3.39
N GLY A 163 10.56 10.01 3.88
CA GLY A 163 11.32 10.29 5.10
C GLY A 163 10.72 9.63 6.33
N LEU A 164 9.39 9.64 6.46
CA LEU A 164 8.69 8.98 7.56
C LEU A 164 8.79 7.45 7.46
N VAL A 165 8.59 6.88 6.26
CA VAL A 165 8.82 5.44 6.02
C VAL A 165 10.22 5.07 6.48
N SER A 166 11.24 5.83 6.08
CA SER A 166 12.64 5.60 6.46
C SER A 166 12.87 5.73 7.97
N ALA A 167 12.23 6.70 8.63
CA ALA A 167 12.33 6.90 10.08
C ALA A 167 11.70 5.75 10.87
N ILE A 168 10.58 5.21 10.41
CA ILE A 168 9.91 4.05 11.02
C ILE A 168 10.69 2.75 10.70
N ALA A 169 11.11 2.60 9.45
CA ALA A 169 11.76 1.41 8.89
C ALA A 169 13.24 1.27 9.25
N GLY A 170 13.89 2.32 9.76
CA GLY A 170 15.35 2.38 9.95
C GLY A 170 15.95 1.23 10.78
N GLY A 171 15.16 0.57 11.63
CA GLY A 171 15.57 -0.63 12.38
C GLY A 171 15.28 -1.98 11.69
N PHE A 172 14.43 -2.02 10.66
CA PHE A 172 13.96 -3.23 9.99
C PHE A 172 14.56 -3.46 8.59
N LEU A 173 15.20 -2.44 8.00
CA LEU A 173 15.77 -2.50 6.65
C LEU A 173 16.79 -3.65 6.49
N ALA A 174 17.61 -3.92 7.52
CA ALA A 174 18.57 -5.02 7.50
C ALA A 174 17.91 -6.43 7.47
N GLN A 175 16.73 -6.58 8.08
CA GLN A 175 15.98 -7.84 8.03
C GLN A 175 15.26 -8.04 6.69
N ALA A 176 14.84 -6.94 6.02
CA ALA A 176 14.23 -6.98 4.70
C ALA A 176 15.20 -7.52 3.64
N ILE A 177 16.43 -7.01 3.64
CA ILE A 177 17.48 -7.39 2.68
C ILE A 177 17.89 -8.85 2.85
N GLY A 178 18.10 -9.31 4.09
CA GLY A 178 18.50 -10.70 4.35
C GLY A 178 17.44 -11.74 3.99
N ARG A 179 16.16 -11.35 3.94
CA ARG A 179 15.03 -12.24 3.61
C ARG A 179 14.65 -12.23 2.14
N GLU A 180 14.99 -11.19 1.40
CA GLU A 180 14.82 -11.18 -0.05
C GLU A 180 15.58 -12.33 -0.73
N LEU A 181 16.64 -12.83 -0.08
CA LEU A 181 17.41 -14.00 -0.52
C LEU A 181 16.71 -15.36 -0.25
N ILE A 182 15.70 -15.40 0.62
CA ILE A 182 14.95 -16.63 0.96
C ILE A 182 14.00 -17.03 -0.17
N LYS A 183 13.61 -16.11 -1.06
CA LYS A 183 12.72 -16.41 -2.20
C LYS A 183 13.28 -17.45 -3.17
N PHE A 184 14.59 -17.71 -3.10
CA PHE A 184 15.31 -18.67 -3.93
C PHE A 184 15.41 -20.09 -3.33
N ILE A 185 14.83 -20.34 -2.15
CA ILE A 185 14.67 -21.71 -1.65
C ILE A 185 13.53 -22.38 -2.44
N PRO A 186 13.82 -23.41 -3.27
CA PRO A 186 12.80 -24.07 -4.08
C PRO A 186 11.67 -24.59 -3.19
N GLY A 187 10.42 -24.31 -3.58
CA GLY A 187 9.21 -24.81 -2.92
C GLY A 187 8.52 -23.84 -1.95
N PHE A 188 9.25 -23.09 -1.11
CA PHE A 188 8.65 -22.25 -0.07
C PHE A 188 9.09 -20.77 -0.06
N GLY A 189 10.11 -20.41 -0.84
CA GLY A 189 10.70 -19.07 -0.83
C GLY A 189 9.70 -17.94 -1.12
N SER A 190 8.94 -18.02 -2.22
CA SER A 190 7.98 -16.98 -2.60
C SER A 190 6.85 -16.79 -1.58
N VAL A 191 6.41 -17.87 -0.93
CA VAL A 191 5.35 -17.78 0.10
C VAL A 191 5.87 -17.05 1.33
N ILE A 192 7.09 -17.37 1.78
CA ILE A 192 7.72 -16.72 2.93
C ILE A 192 7.94 -15.24 2.63
N ALA A 193 8.43 -14.92 1.42
CA ALA A 193 8.64 -13.54 0.97
C ALA A 193 7.32 -12.75 0.91
N ALA A 194 6.27 -13.31 0.32
CA ALA A 194 4.94 -12.70 0.26
C ALA A 194 4.35 -12.43 1.65
N SER A 195 4.33 -13.43 2.53
CA SER A 195 3.84 -13.28 3.91
C SER A 195 4.66 -12.25 4.69
N TRP A 196 5.97 -12.22 4.48
CA TRP A 196 6.84 -11.24 5.12
C TRP A 196 6.55 -9.82 4.65
N ALA A 197 6.43 -9.60 3.34
CA ALA A 197 6.13 -8.30 2.75
C ALA A 197 4.74 -7.78 3.16
N ALA A 198 3.75 -8.67 3.24
CA ALA A 198 2.42 -8.35 3.77
C ALA A 198 2.49 -7.92 5.24
N ALA A 199 3.16 -8.71 6.09
CA ALA A 199 3.30 -8.41 7.52
C ALA A 199 4.08 -7.13 7.77
N TYR A 200 5.14 -6.88 6.99
CA TYR A 200 5.95 -5.67 7.07
C TYR A 200 5.16 -4.43 6.69
N THR A 201 4.46 -4.48 5.55
CA THR A 201 3.63 -3.35 5.08
C THR A 201 2.48 -3.09 6.06
N TRP A 202 1.88 -4.14 6.61
CA TRP A 202 0.88 -4.02 7.68
C TRP A 202 1.43 -3.28 8.90
N ALA A 203 2.57 -3.73 9.42
CA ALA A 203 3.19 -3.16 10.59
C ALA A 203 3.62 -1.70 10.39
N LEU A 204 4.14 -1.37 9.21
CA LEU A 204 4.48 -0.01 8.84
C LEU A 204 3.26 0.91 8.88
N GLY A 205 2.14 0.47 8.29
CA GLY A 205 0.89 1.21 8.29
C GLY A 205 0.32 1.42 9.70
N GLU A 206 0.31 0.36 10.52
CA GLU A 206 -0.12 0.44 11.93
C GLU A 206 0.73 1.43 12.74
N THR A 207 2.02 1.46 12.45
CA THR A 207 2.96 2.38 13.09
C THR A 207 2.77 3.81 12.60
N ALA A 208 2.49 4.02 11.32
CA ALA A 208 2.12 5.32 10.77
C ALA A 208 0.83 5.86 11.40
N CYS A 209 -0.18 5.00 11.61
CA CYS A 209 -1.41 5.37 12.34
C CYS A 209 -1.12 5.86 13.77
N VAL A 210 -0.24 5.17 14.50
CA VAL A 210 0.18 5.61 15.85
C VAL A 210 0.95 6.94 15.78
N TYR A 211 1.85 7.10 14.81
CA TYR A 211 2.61 8.32 14.59
C TYR A 211 1.69 9.52 14.34
N PHE A 212 0.74 9.40 13.40
CA PHE A 212 -0.19 10.49 13.09
C PHE A 212 -1.22 10.73 14.19
N GLY A 213 -1.66 9.67 14.89
CA GLY A 213 -2.54 9.81 16.05
C GLY A 213 -1.88 10.61 17.18
N ASP A 214 -0.59 10.39 17.43
CA ASP A 214 0.17 11.19 18.40
C ASP A 214 0.25 12.66 17.96
N LEU A 215 0.57 12.92 16.69
CA LEU A 215 0.62 14.29 16.15
C LEU A 215 -0.73 15.02 16.25
N MET A 216 -1.81 14.36 15.84
CA MET A 216 -3.17 14.90 15.91
C MET A 216 -3.59 15.19 17.35
N GLY A 217 -3.21 14.33 18.30
CA GLY A 217 -3.42 14.54 19.74
C GLY A 217 -2.51 15.60 20.37
N GLY A 218 -1.73 16.34 19.58
CA GLY A 218 -0.79 17.35 20.05
C GLY A 218 0.43 16.79 20.79
N LYS A 219 0.66 15.47 20.71
CA LYS A 219 1.80 14.79 21.33
C LYS A 219 2.96 14.75 20.34
N LYS A 220 4.18 14.86 20.86
CA LYS A 220 5.37 14.58 20.06
C LYS A 220 5.50 13.05 19.89
N PRO A 221 5.60 12.52 18.65
CA PRO A 221 5.76 11.08 18.45
C PRO A 221 7.02 10.56 19.16
N ASP A 222 6.86 9.52 19.98
CA ASP A 222 7.96 8.89 20.72
C ASP A 222 8.64 7.80 19.86
N PRO A 223 9.93 7.94 19.51
CA PRO A 223 10.67 6.94 18.74
C PRO A 223 10.64 5.54 19.36
N LYS A 224 10.64 5.41 20.70
CA LYS A 224 10.61 4.09 21.35
C LYS A 224 9.27 3.40 21.14
N ARG A 225 8.17 4.15 21.28
CA ARG A 225 6.83 3.65 21.03
C ARG A 225 6.63 3.27 19.57
N ILE A 226 7.09 4.10 18.63
CA ILE A 226 7.08 3.81 17.19
C ILE A 226 7.79 2.48 16.89
N GLN A 227 9.00 2.29 17.40
CA GLN A 227 9.76 1.06 17.20
C GLN A 227 9.08 -0.16 17.86
N ALA A 228 8.49 0.01 19.04
CA ALA A 228 7.74 -1.05 19.71
C ALA A 228 6.50 -1.45 18.92
N THR A 229 5.70 -0.48 18.47
CA THR A 229 4.50 -0.71 17.65
C THR A 229 4.86 -1.43 16.34
N MET A 230 5.94 -1.02 15.67
CA MET A 230 6.41 -1.70 14.45
C MET A 230 6.73 -3.17 14.73
N ARG A 231 7.46 -3.46 15.81
CA ARG A 231 7.85 -4.82 16.18
C ARG A 231 6.65 -5.68 16.56
N GLU A 232 5.78 -5.18 17.43
CA GLU A 232 4.59 -5.90 17.90
C GLU A 232 3.61 -6.16 16.75
N SER A 233 3.35 -5.15 15.92
CA SER A 233 2.45 -5.28 14.77
C SER A 233 3.02 -6.24 13.72
N PHE A 234 4.33 -6.23 13.50
CA PHE A 234 4.99 -7.15 12.58
C PHE A 234 4.90 -8.60 13.06
N GLU A 235 5.18 -8.85 14.33
CA GLU A 235 5.07 -10.21 14.91
C GLU A 235 3.63 -10.72 14.86
N ALA A 236 2.65 -9.91 15.27
CA ALA A 236 1.24 -10.27 15.20
C ALA A 236 0.75 -10.52 13.76
N ALA A 237 1.18 -9.69 12.81
CA ALA A 237 0.80 -9.86 11.40
C ALA A 237 1.44 -11.10 10.78
N LYS A 238 2.69 -11.41 11.14
CA LYS A 238 3.39 -12.62 10.69
C LYS A 238 2.62 -13.88 11.09
N ASP A 239 2.08 -13.94 12.30
CA ASP A 239 1.29 -15.09 12.76
C ASP A 239 -0.05 -15.17 12.02
N ARG A 240 -0.76 -14.03 11.88
CA ARG A 240 -2.02 -13.95 11.14
C ARG A 240 -1.91 -14.39 9.67
N PHE A 241 -0.87 -13.93 8.96
CA PHE A 241 -0.65 -14.30 7.55
C PHE A 241 -0.08 -15.71 7.38
N ARG A 242 0.45 -16.33 8.43
CA ARG A 242 0.81 -17.76 8.46
C ARG A 242 -0.40 -18.67 8.73
N GLU A 243 -1.31 -18.25 9.61
CA GLU A 243 -2.46 -19.04 10.05
C GLU A 243 -3.64 -19.06 9.07
N SER A 244 -3.84 -18.02 8.24
CA SER A 244 -4.92 -18.01 7.21
C SER A 244 -4.78 -19.06 6.09
N LYS A 245 -3.79 -19.96 6.21
CA LYS A 245 -3.50 -21.09 5.32
C LYS A 245 -3.75 -22.47 5.94
N SER A 246 -4.28 -22.57 7.16
CA SER A 246 -4.81 -23.83 7.73
C SER A 246 -6.31 -23.93 7.57
#